data_AF-A0A0B5QM39-F1
#
_entry.id   AF-A0A0B5QM39-F1
#
_cell.length_a   1.000
_cell.length_b   1.000
_cell.length_c   1.000
_cell.angle_alpha   90.00
_cell.angle_beta   90.00
_cell.angle_gamma   90.00
#
_symmetry.space_group_name_H-M   'P 1'
#
loop_
_entity.id
_entity.type
_entity.pdbx_description
1 polymer ?
#
loop_
_entity_poly.entity_id
_entity_poly.type
_entity_poly.pdbx_seq_one_letter_code
_entity_poly.pdbx_strand_id
1 'polypeptide(L)'
;MQKIFNDMILNQNETLKGHRDSLTFKRILLNDATGYSLPNKFCDEYKGSGGSSSKSAIKIQLQYDLLSGNFLCCDFFSGTVNDFNYLDLMDAQAKPKDLRLADLGYYKIDYLKEIDLKGAFYISKLKSGTSLYEKNPDVKRRKDGSIIKSSEYKKIDILEIIKPLSDGEIIELKDIYIGSKKELKNRLIITKLSEENKMKRVEKQLDAVRPNRGKINDRNIARTSINAYISNISEYVVTTEQIHDIYSLIWGIMLISA
;
A
#
# COMPACT_ATOMS: atom_id res chain seq x y z
N MET A 1 15.58 -17.74 19.46
CA MET A 1 15.15 -17.57 18.06
C MET A 1 14.61 -16.16 17.79
N GLN A 2 13.57 -15.69 18.49
CA GLN A 2 12.98 -14.35 18.28
C GLN A 2 14.00 -13.19 18.31
N LYS A 3 14.92 -13.17 19.28
CA LYS A 3 15.97 -12.14 19.37
C LYS A 3 16.91 -12.14 18.16
N ILE A 4 17.42 -13.31 17.77
CA ILE A 4 18.30 -13.48 16.61
C ILE A 4 17.58 -13.07 15.32
N PHE A 5 16.28 -13.36 15.23
CA PHE A 5 15.44 -12.99 14.10
C PHE A 5 15.19 -11.49 14.02
N ASN A 6 14.84 -10.85 15.14
CA ASN A 6 14.71 -9.40 15.23
C ASN A 6 16.02 -8.72 14.85
N ASP A 7 17.14 -9.23 15.38
CA ASP A 7 18.47 -8.75 15.04
C ASP A 7 18.76 -8.96 13.55
N MET A 8 18.34 -10.06 12.93
CA MET A 8 18.50 -10.29 11.48
C MET A 8 17.68 -9.31 10.63
N ILE A 9 16.39 -9.13 10.92
CA ILE A 9 15.51 -8.23 10.16
C ILE A 9 15.92 -6.77 10.34
N LEU A 10 16.29 -6.37 11.55
CA LEU A 10 16.84 -5.04 11.83
C LEU A 10 18.22 -4.88 11.17
N ASN A 11 19.06 -5.92 11.19
CA ASN A 11 20.39 -5.85 10.59
C ASN A 11 20.37 -5.87 9.05
N GLN A 12 19.34 -6.44 8.42
CA GLN A 12 19.14 -6.37 6.98
C GLN A 12 18.54 -5.04 6.52
N ASN A 13 18.00 -4.24 7.45
CA ASN A 13 17.45 -2.93 7.14
C ASN A 13 18.35 -1.81 7.65
N GLU A 14 19.30 -1.41 6.80
CA GLU A 14 20.13 -0.22 7.01
C GLU A 14 19.26 1.04 7.29
N THR A 15 18.08 1.12 6.68
CA THR A 15 17.08 2.18 6.92
C THR A 15 16.57 2.24 8.36
N LEU A 16 16.39 1.10 9.04
CA LEU A 16 15.96 1.08 10.44
C LEU A 16 17.14 1.22 11.41
N LYS A 17 18.32 0.70 11.05
CA LYS A 17 19.56 0.87 11.83
C LYS A 17 19.98 2.32 11.95
N GLY A 18 19.97 3.06 10.84
CA GLY A 18 20.38 4.47 10.82
C GLY A 18 19.38 5.42 11.48
N HIS A 19 18.14 4.99 11.69
CA HIS A 19 17.03 5.86 12.11
C HIS A 19 16.31 5.35 13.37
N ARG A 20 16.84 4.33 14.05
CA ARG A 20 16.21 3.70 15.23
C ARG A 20 15.83 4.71 16.32
N ASP A 21 16.68 5.71 16.53
CA ASP A 21 16.49 6.76 17.54
C ASP A 21 15.70 7.98 17.03
N SER A 22 15.42 8.06 15.72
CA SER A 22 14.64 9.16 15.09
C SER A 22 13.22 8.75 14.70
N LEU A 23 12.89 7.46 14.72
CA LEU A 23 11.55 6.96 14.40
C LEU A 23 10.55 7.43 15.47
N THR A 24 9.67 8.34 15.09
CA THR A 24 8.59 8.87 15.94
C THR A 24 7.49 7.83 16.23
N PHE A 25 7.57 6.65 15.60
CA PHE A 25 6.56 5.59 15.68
C PHE A 25 6.75 4.72 16.92
N LYS A 26 5.64 4.40 17.60
CA LYS A 26 5.67 3.49 18.76
C LYS A 26 5.77 2.02 18.35
N ARG A 27 5.18 1.66 17.21
CA ARG A 27 5.18 0.32 16.62
C ARG A 27 5.20 0.44 15.10
N ILE A 28 5.78 -0.54 14.44
CA ILE A 28 5.71 -0.67 12.98
C ILE A 28 4.99 -1.98 12.71
N LEU A 29 3.73 -1.88 12.29
CA LEU A 29 2.84 -3.01 12.10
C LEU A 29 2.84 -3.40 10.62
N LEU A 30 3.42 -4.57 10.36
CA LEU A 30 3.44 -5.21 9.06
C LEU A 30 2.27 -6.18 8.95
N ASN A 31 1.58 -6.16 7.81
CA ASN A 31 0.48 -7.06 7.53
C ASN A 31 0.68 -7.77 6.19
N ASP A 32 0.49 -9.08 6.20
CA ASP A 32 0.62 -9.94 5.03
C ASP A 32 -0.30 -11.15 5.13
N ALA A 33 -0.66 -11.69 3.96
CA ALA A 33 -1.46 -12.90 3.84
C ALA A 33 -0.76 -13.90 2.94
N THR A 34 -0.68 -15.16 3.39
CA THR A 34 -0.15 -16.25 2.57
C THR A 34 -1.18 -17.37 2.42
N GLY A 35 -1.30 -17.89 1.21
CA GLY A 35 -2.26 -18.92 0.85
C GLY A 35 -1.60 -20.26 0.56
N TYR A 36 -2.14 -21.34 1.11
CA TYR A 36 -1.70 -22.70 0.84
C TYR A 36 -2.85 -23.53 0.27
N SER A 37 -2.55 -24.35 -0.74
CA SER A 37 -3.51 -25.33 -1.24
C SER A 37 -3.62 -26.49 -0.27
N LEU A 38 -4.85 -26.94 -0.02
CA LEU A 38 -5.14 -28.08 0.85
C LEU A 38 -5.67 -29.27 0.04
N PRO A 39 -5.57 -30.50 0.57
CA PRO A 39 -6.26 -31.66 0.00
C PRO A 39 -7.76 -31.41 -0.18
N ASN A 40 -8.34 -31.94 -1.26
CA ASN A 40 -9.75 -31.71 -1.62
C ASN A 40 -10.76 -32.06 -0.51
N LYS A 41 -10.41 -32.96 0.42
CA LYS A 41 -11.27 -33.34 1.55
C LYS A 41 -11.63 -32.17 2.49
N PHE A 42 -10.89 -31.06 2.42
CA PHE A 42 -11.12 -29.87 3.24
C PHE A 42 -11.95 -28.79 2.52
N CYS A 43 -12.53 -29.07 1.34
CA CYS A 43 -13.23 -28.06 0.55
C CYS A 43 -14.47 -27.47 1.24
N ASP A 44 -15.09 -28.23 2.14
CA ASP A 44 -16.30 -27.81 2.85
C ASP A 44 -15.98 -26.76 3.93
N GLU A 45 -14.80 -26.83 4.54
CA GLU A 45 -14.34 -25.91 5.60
C GLU A 45 -13.43 -24.79 5.05
N TYR A 46 -12.53 -25.13 4.14
CA TYR A 46 -11.55 -24.23 3.54
C TYR A 46 -11.72 -24.18 2.04
N LYS A 47 -12.60 -23.28 1.59
CA LYS A 47 -12.92 -23.14 0.17
C LYS A 47 -11.75 -22.55 -0.60
N GLY A 48 -11.34 -23.23 -1.67
CA GLY A 48 -10.42 -22.71 -2.68
C GLY A 48 -11.14 -22.04 -3.84
N SER A 49 -10.40 -21.31 -4.67
CA SER A 49 -10.95 -20.60 -5.83
C SER A 49 -11.56 -21.52 -6.91
N GLY A 50 -11.18 -22.80 -6.92
CA GLY A 50 -11.70 -23.79 -7.86
C GLY A 50 -11.25 -23.55 -9.32
N GLY A 51 -11.97 -24.15 -10.28
CA GLY A 51 -11.60 -24.09 -11.70
C GLY A 51 -10.27 -24.81 -11.99
N SER A 52 -9.33 -24.12 -12.64
CA SER A 52 -7.95 -24.57 -12.81
C SER A 52 -7.07 -24.40 -11.56
N SER A 53 -7.61 -23.81 -10.49
CA SER A 53 -6.95 -23.66 -9.18
C SER A 53 -7.41 -24.75 -8.20
N SER A 54 -6.89 -24.74 -6.96
CA SER A 54 -7.27 -25.72 -5.93
C SER A 54 -8.73 -25.59 -5.48
N LYS A 55 -9.40 -26.73 -5.24
CA LYS A 55 -10.76 -26.78 -4.69
C LYS A 55 -10.81 -26.47 -3.20
N SER A 56 -9.70 -26.68 -2.51
CA SER A 56 -9.53 -26.34 -1.10
C SER A 56 -8.23 -25.56 -0.90
N ALA A 57 -8.31 -24.47 -0.15
CA ALA A 57 -7.17 -23.64 0.17
C ALA A 57 -7.42 -22.90 1.49
N ILE A 58 -6.35 -22.71 2.26
CA ILE A 58 -6.32 -21.92 3.48
C ILE A 58 -5.52 -20.64 3.23
N LYS A 59 -5.94 -19.55 3.85
CA LYS A 59 -5.25 -18.28 3.89
C LYS A 59 -4.89 -17.97 5.33
N ILE A 60 -3.61 -17.73 5.57
CA ILE A 60 -3.06 -17.33 6.86
C ILE A 60 -2.85 -15.82 6.80
N GLN A 61 -3.49 -15.10 7.72
CA GLN A 61 -3.37 -13.67 7.92
C GLN A 61 -2.41 -13.41 9.08
N LEU A 62 -1.39 -12.57 8.85
CA LEU A 62 -0.37 -12.28 9.85
C LEU A 62 -0.28 -10.77 10.10
N GLN A 63 -0.24 -10.40 11.38
CA GLN A 63 0.13 -9.06 11.82
C GLN A 63 1.34 -9.13 12.76
N TYR A 64 2.40 -8.40 12.40
CA TYR A 64 3.68 -8.45 13.07
C TYR A 64 4.15 -7.05 13.45
N ASP A 65 4.50 -6.83 14.72
CA ASP A 65 5.17 -5.61 15.16
C ASP A 65 6.68 -5.77 15.01
N LEU A 66 7.22 -5.07 14.02
CA LEU A 66 8.62 -5.13 13.65
C LEU A 66 9.58 -4.67 14.75
N LEU A 67 9.15 -3.71 15.60
CA LEU A 67 10.04 -3.14 16.61
C LEU A 67 10.18 -4.05 17.83
N SER A 68 9.07 -4.66 18.28
CA SER A 68 9.09 -5.60 19.40
C SER A 68 9.35 -7.05 18.97
N GLY A 69 9.10 -7.38 17.71
CA GLY A 69 9.13 -8.73 17.17
C GLY A 69 7.94 -9.60 17.59
N ASN A 70 6.85 -8.99 18.03
CA ASN A 70 5.67 -9.72 18.48
C ASN A 70 4.68 -9.97 17.34
N PHE A 71 4.08 -11.15 17.34
CA PHE A 71 2.91 -11.45 16.54
C PHE A 71 1.67 -10.92 17.25
N LEU A 72 0.94 -10.02 16.60
CA LEU A 72 -0.30 -9.44 17.15
C LEU A 72 -1.49 -10.35 16.82
N CYS A 73 -1.52 -10.88 15.61
CA CYS A 73 -2.56 -11.79 15.13
C CYS A 73 -1.97 -12.81 14.14
N CYS A 74 -2.52 -14.02 14.17
CA CYS A 74 -2.28 -15.09 13.20
C CYS A 74 -3.60 -15.85 13.02
N ASP A 75 -4.36 -15.50 11.99
CA ASP A 75 -5.72 -15.97 11.77
C ASP A 75 -5.84 -16.79 10.48
N PHE A 76 -6.77 -17.74 10.46
CA PHE A 76 -6.97 -18.67 9.35
C PHE A 76 -8.32 -18.44 8.69
N PHE A 77 -8.30 -18.35 7.37
CA PHE A 77 -9.49 -18.14 6.54
C PHE A 77 -9.51 -19.09 5.36
N SER A 78 -10.68 -19.25 4.73
CA SER A 78 -10.76 -19.85 3.40
C SER A 78 -9.92 -19.06 2.40
N GLY A 79 -9.27 -19.75 1.47
CA GLY A 79 -8.38 -19.14 0.47
C GLY A 79 -9.05 -18.10 -0.44
N THR A 80 -10.39 -18.15 -0.54
CA THR A 80 -11.18 -17.19 -1.33
C THR A 80 -11.46 -15.86 -0.63
N VAL A 81 -11.18 -15.74 0.67
CA VAL A 81 -11.45 -14.51 1.43
C VAL A 81 -10.51 -13.40 0.95
N ASN A 82 -11.05 -12.22 0.66
CA ASN A 82 -10.24 -11.07 0.25
C ASN A 82 -9.54 -10.44 1.47
N ASP A 83 -8.31 -9.96 1.28
CA ASP A 83 -7.48 -9.43 2.37
C ASP A 83 -8.08 -8.18 3.02
N PHE A 84 -8.81 -7.35 2.27
CA PHE A 84 -9.47 -6.19 2.88
C PHE A 84 -10.57 -6.56 3.88
N ASN A 85 -11.09 -7.80 3.88
CA ASN A 85 -12.04 -8.25 4.90
C ASN A 85 -11.38 -8.43 6.27
N TYR A 86 -10.05 -8.46 6.32
CA TYR A 86 -9.28 -8.58 7.55
C TYR A 86 -9.02 -7.21 8.22
N LEU A 87 -9.37 -6.10 7.56
CA LEU A 87 -9.09 -4.75 8.03
C LEU A 87 -9.68 -4.47 9.42
N ASP A 88 -10.91 -4.90 9.69
CA ASP A 88 -11.56 -4.67 10.99
C ASP A 88 -10.79 -5.38 12.13
N LEU A 89 -10.32 -6.60 11.90
CA LEU A 89 -9.51 -7.36 12.86
C LEU A 89 -8.12 -6.73 13.05
N MET A 90 -7.50 -6.25 11.96
CA MET A 90 -6.24 -5.51 12.02
C MET A 90 -6.36 -4.22 12.83
N ASP A 91 -7.51 -3.58 12.74
CA ASP A 91 -7.78 -2.27 13.33
C ASP A 91 -8.17 -2.34 14.81
N ALA A 92 -8.68 -3.49 15.27
CA ALA A 92 -9.05 -3.73 16.67
C ALA A 92 -7.91 -3.45 17.66
N GLN A 93 -6.65 -3.66 17.25
CA GLN A 93 -5.47 -3.39 18.06
C GLN A 93 -4.70 -2.11 17.67
N ALA A 94 -5.27 -1.27 16.79
CA ALA A 94 -4.63 -0.03 16.34
C ALA A 94 -4.46 0.96 17.49
N LYS A 95 -3.28 1.56 17.60
CA LYS A 95 -2.96 2.59 18.60
C LYS A 95 -2.41 3.84 17.93
N PRO A 96 -2.59 5.03 18.55
CA PRO A 96 -1.96 6.25 18.07
C PRO A 96 -0.45 6.09 17.96
N LYS A 97 0.15 6.71 16.94
CA LYS A 97 1.58 6.62 16.57
C LYS A 97 2.07 5.25 16.09
N ASP A 98 1.18 4.31 15.78
CA ASP A 98 1.57 3.13 15.00
C ASP A 98 1.86 3.52 13.55
N LEU A 99 2.86 2.91 12.93
CA LEU A 99 3.04 2.92 11.48
C LEU A 99 2.43 1.65 10.88
N ARG A 100 1.50 1.80 9.95
CA ARG A 100 0.86 0.71 9.20
C ARG A 100 1.51 0.52 7.84
N LEU A 101 1.98 -0.70 7.58
CA LEU A 101 2.53 -1.11 6.29
C LEU A 101 1.82 -2.38 5.84
N ALA A 102 1.16 -2.29 4.69
CA ALA A 102 0.40 -3.39 4.11
C ALA A 102 0.46 -3.34 2.58
N ASP A 103 0.17 -4.47 1.95
CA ASP A 103 0.15 -4.60 0.51
C ASP A 103 -1.09 -3.91 -0.12
N LEU A 104 -1.24 -4.05 -1.45
CA LEU A 104 -2.38 -3.46 -2.17
C LEU A 104 -3.71 -4.20 -1.94
N GLY A 105 -3.69 -5.46 -1.46
CA GLY A 105 -4.88 -6.23 -1.09
C GLY A 105 -5.67 -5.56 0.04
N TYR A 106 -4.99 -4.91 0.97
CA TYR A 106 -5.59 -4.16 2.09
C TYR A 106 -6.01 -2.73 1.75
N TYR A 107 -5.84 -2.27 0.51
CA TYR A 107 -6.12 -0.87 0.16
C TYR A 107 -7.63 -0.55 0.23
N LYS A 108 -8.01 0.28 1.20
CA LYS A 108 -9.32 0.93 1.32
C LYS A 108 -9.15 2.37 1.80
N ILE A 109 -9.73 3.31 1.07
CA ILE A 109 -9.64 4.74 1.42
C ILE A 109 -10.26 5.01 2.79
N ASP A 110 -11.39 4.37 3.11
CA ASP A 110 -12.04 4.58 4.40
C ASP A 110 -11.20 4.01 5.56
N TYR A 111 -10.52 2.88 5.38
CA TYR A 111 -9.55 2.38 6.37
C TYR A 111 -8.34 3.32 6.55
N LEU A 112 -7.80 3.89 5.47
CA LEU A 112 -6.73 4.88 5.59
C LEU A 112 -7.18 6.13 6.36
N LYS A 113 -8.45 6.54 6.23
CA LYS A 113 -9.02 7.62 7.05
C LYS A 113 -9.12 7.22 8.52
N GLU A 114 -9.53 6.00 8.82
CA GLU A 114 -9.61 5.52 10.20
C GLU A 114 -8.23 5.52 10.87
N ILE A 115 -7.18 5.09 10.16
CA ILE A 115 -5.80 5.19 10.65
C ILE A 115 -5.43 6.65 10.97
N ASP A 116 -5.72 7.57 10.04
CA ASP A 116 -5.44 9.00 10.20
C ASP A 116 -6.20 9.61 11.40
N LEU A 117 -7.49 9.32 11.52
CA LEU A 117 -8.35 9.78 12.62
C LEU A 117 -7.88 9.28 13.99
N LYS A 118 -7.28 8.10 14.06
CA LYS A 118 -6.69 7.54 15.29
C LYS A 118 -5.33 8.15 15.64
N GLY A 119 -4.79 9.06 14.83
CA GLY A 119 -3.46 9.62 15.01
C GLY A 119 -2.35 8.58 14.77
N ALA A 120 -2.63 7.57 13.95
CA ALA A 120 -1.66 6.61 13.47
C ALA A 120 -1.21 6.99 12.05
N PHE A 121 -0.16 6.32 11.58
CA PHE A 121 0.52 6.63 10.34
C PHE A 121 0.42 5.47 9.36
N TYR A 122 0.51 5.75 8.07
CA TYR A 122 0.60 4.73 7.04
C TYR A 122 1.53 5.13 5.89
N ILE A 123 2.07 4.11 5.23
CA ILE A 123 2.58 4.22 3.86
C ILE A 123 1.87 3.16 3.04
N SER A 124 1.17 3.57 1.98
CA SER A 124 0.43 2.65 1.11
C SER A 124 0.77 2.89 -0.34
N LYS A 125 0.84 1.83 -1.14
CA LYS A 125 0.91 1.98 -2.60
C LYS A 125 -0.38 2.60 -3.11
N LEU A 126 -0.27 3.53 -4.04
CA LEU A 126 -1.43 4.13 -4.69
C LEU A 126 -2.11 3.11 -5.62
N LYS A 127 -3.31 2.65 -5.23
CA LYS A 127 -4.11 1.73 -6.06
C LYS A 127 -4.54 2.37 -7.37
N SER A 128 -4.45 1.59 -8.47
CA SER A 128 -4.91 2.03 -9.79
C SER A 128 -6.39 2.43 -9.76
N GLY A 129 -6.76 3.48 -10.50
CA GLY A 129 -8.12 4.04 -10.52
C GLY A 129 -8.46 4.97 -9.36
N THR A 130 -7.58 5.13 -8.36
CA THR A 130 -7.76 6.14 -7.31
C THR A 130 -7.73 7.54 -7.94
N SER A 131 -8.80 8.32 -7.72
CA SER A 131 -8.85 9.71 -8.17
C SER A 131 -8.00 10.59 -7.25
N LEU A 132 -7.21 11.48 -7.85
CA LEU A 132 -6.31 12.40 -7.17
C LEU A 132 -6.76 13.84 -7.42
N TYR A 133 -6.63 14.69 -6.41
CA TYR A 133 -7.05 16.09 -6.46
C TYR A 133 -6.08 17.00 -5.70
N GLU A 134 -5.91 18.22 -6.20
CA GLU A 134 -5.33 19.36 -5.48
C GLU A 134 -6.42 20.38 -5.16
N LYS A 135 -6.21 21.18 -4.11
CA LYS A 135 -7.04 22.37 -3.89
C LYS A 135 -6.83 23.34 -5.04
N ASN A 136 -7.92 23.84 -5.60
CA ASN A 136 -7.87 24.82 -6.67
C ASN A 136 -7.68 26.23 -6.07
N PRO A 137 -6.60 26.96 -6.39
CA PRO A 137 -6.43 28.34 -5.94
C PRO A 137 -7.49 29.27 -6.57
N ASP A 138 -7.91 28.98 -7.79
CA ASP A 138 -8.85 29.80 -8.57
C ASP A 138 -10.29 29.28 -8.46
N VAL A 139 -10.83 29.30 -7.24
CA VAL A 139 -12.21 28.86 -6.97
C VAL A 139 -13.24 29.76 -7.67
N LYS A 140 -14.19 29.14 -8.36
CA LYS A 140 -15.31 29.86 -8.97
C LYS A 140 -16.31 30.24 -7.88
N ARG A 141 -16.80 31.48 -7.93
CA ARG A 141 -17.81 32.00 -7.00
C ARG A 141 -19.12 32.26 -7.72
N ARG A 142 -20.23 32.07 -6.99
CA ARG A 142 -21.55 32.51 -7.43
C ARG A 142 -21.69 34.02 -7.25
N LYS A 143 -22.77 34.59 -7.79
CA LYS A 143 -23.08 36.03 -7.69
C LYS A 143 -23.20 36.51 -6.24
N ASP A 144 -23.58 35.62 -5.31
CA ASP A 144 -23.67 35.88 -3.86
C ASP A 144 -22.32 35.76 -3.12
N GLY A 145 -21.22 35.51 -3.83
CA GLY A 145 -19.88 35.33 -3.26
C GLY A 145 -19.57 33.92 -2.73
N SER A 146 -20.57 33.02 -2.67
CA SER A 146 -20.38 31.63 -2.23
C SER A 146 -19.55 30.81 -3.21
N ILE A 147 -18.73 29.89 -2.69
CA ILE A 147 -17.86 29.04 -3.52
C ILE A 147 -18.70 27.96 -4.22
N ILE A 148 -18.42 27.77 -5.51
CA ILE A 148 -18.94 26.64 -6.27
C ILE A 148 -18.12 25.40 -5.87
N LYS A 149 -18.72 24.50 -5.06
CA LYS A 149 -18.05 23.29 -4.53
C LYS A 149 -17.33 22.44 -5.59
N SER A 150 -17.87 22.35 -6.81
CA SER A 150 -17.22 21.60 -7.90
C SER A 150 -15.91 22.22 -8.39
N SER A 151 -15.69 23.51 -8.12
CA SER A 151 -14.46 24.24 -8.47
C SER A 151 -13.43 24.29 -7.35
N GLU A 152 -13.75 23.74 -6.17
CA GLU A 152 -12.85 23.78 -5.00
C GLU A 152 -11.61 22.90 -5.18
N TYR A 153 -11.73 21.85 -6.00
CA TYR A 153 -10.66 20.89 -6.25
C TYR A 153 -10.46 20.67 -7.73
N LYS A 154 -9.20 20.63 -8.16
CA LYS A 154 -8.80 20.27 -9.51
C LYS A 154 -8.35 18.81 -9.53
N LYS A 155 -8.89 18.03 -10.47
CA LYS A 155 -8.49 16.63 -10.64
C LYS A 155 -7.12 16.59 -11.29
N ILE A 156 -6.25 15.71 -10.78
CA ILE A 156 -4.91 15.50 -11.28
C ILE A 156 -4.87 14.18 -12.06
N ASP A 157 -4.24 14.19 -13.23
CA ASP A 157 -3.87 12.97 -13.93
C ASP A 157 -2.41 12.63 -13.62
N ILE A 158 -2.20 11.51 -12.93
CA ILE A 158 -0.87 11.01 -12.61
C ILE A 158 -0.02 10.78 -13.87
N LEU A 159 -0.63 10.51 -15.01
CA LEU A 159 0.11 10.31 -16.26
C LEU A 159 0.72 11.61 -16.77
N GLU A 160 0.06 12.74 -16.58
CA GLU A 160 0.61 14.05 -16.94
C GLU A 160 1.79 14.41 -16.03
N ILE A 161 1.71 14.04 -14.74
CA ILE A 161 2.80 14.25 -13.78
C ILE A 161 4.06 13.46 -14.15
N ILE A 162 3.92 12.22 -14.63
CA ILE A 162 5.07 11.33 -14.85
C ILE A 162 5.74 11.49 -16.21
N LYS A 163 5.09 12.19 -17.17
CA LYS A 163 5.63 12.44 -18.51
C LYS A 163 6.98 13.15 -18.51
N PRO A 164 7.18 14.25 -17.75
CA PRO A 164 8.45 14.97 -17.76
C PRO A 164 9.56 14.30 -16.92
N LEU A 165 9.25 13.22 -16.18
CA LEU A 165 10.21 12.62 -15.25
C LEU A 165 11.25 11.78 -15.98
N SER A 166 12.50 11.95 -15.56
CA SER A 166 13.64 11.13 -15.96
C SER A 166 13.67 9.81 -15.17
N ASP A 167 14.32 8.78 -15.72
CA ASP A 167 14.48 7.50 -15.02
C ASP A 167 15.19 7.68 -13.67
N GLY A 168 14.63 7.10 -12.61
CA GLY A 168 15.12 7.24 -11.24
C GLY A 168 14.67 8.51 -10.52
N GLU A 169 14.07 9.47 -11.23
CA GLU A 169 13.61 10.73 -10.62
C GLU A 169 12.48 10.46 -9.62
N ILE A 170 12.57 11.12 -8.46
CA ILE A 170 11.57 11.07 -7.40
C ILE A 170 10.96 12.46 -7.26
N ILE A 171 9.63 12.51 -7.24
CA ILE A 171 8.89 13.74 -6.95
C ILE A 171 7.95 13.52 -5.77
N GLU A 172 7.70 14.60 -5.05
CA GLU A 172 6.68 14.67 -4.01
C GLU A 172 5.65 15.75 -4.36
N LEU A 173 4.38 15.39 -4.25
CA LEU A 173 3.26 16.31 -4.28
C LEU A 173 2.61 16.32 -2.89
N LYS A 174 2.58 17.50 -2.27
CA LYS A 174 1.96 17.72 -0.96
C LYS A 174 0.48 18.04 -1.12
N ASP A 175 -0.26 17.86 -0.03
CA ASP A 175 -1.68 18.22 0.08
C ASP A 175 -2.57 17.61 -1.03
N ILE A 176 -2.29 16.36 -1.41
CA ILE A 176 -3.05 15.61 -2.40
C ILE A 176 -4.23 14.91 -1.74
N TYR A 177 -5.43 15.18 -2.23
CA TYR A 177 -6.67 14.58 -1.76
C TYR A 177 -7.01 13.36 -2.61
N ILE A 178 -7.34 12.24 -1.95
CA ILE A 178 -7.62 10.98 -2.63
C ILE A 178 -9.09 10.57 -2.55
N GLY A 179 -9.57 9.89 -3.60
CA GLY A 179 -10.93 9.37 -3.68
C GLY A 179 -11.96 10.42 -4.08
N SER A 180 -13.15 9.96 -4.45
CA SER A 180 -14.24 10.82 -4.93
C SER A 180 -14.70 11.84 -3.89
N LYS A 181 -14.64 11.48 -2.60
CA LYS A 181 -15.03 12.34 -1.48
C LYS A 181 -14.01 13.43 -1.16
N LYS A 182 -12.73 13.26 -1.53
CA LYS A 182 -11.64 14.23 -1.28
C LYS A 182 -11.45 14.60 0.20
N GLU A 183 -11.67 13.64 1.09
CA GLU A 183 -11.63 13.85 2.54
C GLU A 183 -10.27 13.53 3.16
N LEU A 184 -9.41 12.79 2.44
CA LEU A 184 -8.13 12.32 2.97
C LEU A 184 -6.98 13.00 2.25
N LYS A 185 -6.27 13.86 2.97
CA LYS A 185 -5.13 14.64 2.50
C LYS A 185 -3.83 13.85 2.73
N ASN A 186 -3.01 13.74 1.70
CA ASN A 186 -1.81 12.90 1.68
C ASN A 186 -0.63 13.63 1.06
N ARG A 187 0.57 13.14 1.34
CA ARG A 187 1.70 13.25 0.43
C ARG A 187 1.57 12.17 -0.63
N LEU A 188 1.85 12.51 -1.88
CA LEU A 188 1.97 11.58 -2.99
C LEU A 188 3.44 11.58 -3.45
N ILE A 189 4.10 10.43 -3.30
CA ILE A 189 5.49 10.24 -3.67
C ILE A 189 5.52 9.34 -4.90
N ILE A 190 6.18 9.79 -5.96
CA ILE A 190 6.28 9.05 -7.22
C ILE A 190 7.75 8.91 -7.59
N THR A 191 8.18 7.69 -7.85
CA THR A 191 9.51 7.37 -8.39
C THR A 191 9.33 6.84 -9.80
N LYS A 192 10.00 7.46 -10.78
CA LYS A 192 10.11 6.93 -12.14
C LYS A 192 11.11 5.78 -12.15
N LEU A 193 10.71 4.63 -12.69
CA LEU A 193 11.57 3.45 -12.77
C LEU A 193 12.38 3.46 -14.05
N SER A 194 13.56 2.84 -13.99
CA SER A 194 14.36 2.57 -15.18
C SER A 194 13.58 1.74 -16.20
N GLU A 195 13.89 1.93 -17.48
CA GLU A 195 13.30 1.14 -18.56
C GLU A 195 13.51 -0.37 -18.36
N GLU A 196 14.65 -0.81 -17.81
CA GLU A 196 14.89 -2.23 -17.49
C GLU A 196 13.85 -2.78 -16.48
N ASN A 197 13.62 -2.07 -15.39
CA ASN A 197 12.65 -2.47 -14.37
C ASN A 197 11.21 -2.44 -14.90
N LYS A 198 10.91 -1.45 -15.74
CA LYS A 198 9.62 -1.35 -16.44
C LYS A 198 9.39 -2.55 -17.35
N MET A 199 10.38 -2.94 -18.17
CA MET A 199 10.27 -4.10 -19.07
C MET A 199 9.99 -5.38 -18.29
N LYS A 200 10.75 -5.69 -17.24
CA LYS A 200 10.52 -6.86 -16.37
C LYS A 200 9.10 -6.92 -15.82
N ARG A 201 8.54 -5.76 -15.42
CA ARG A 201 7.17 -5.69 -14.90
C ARG A 201 6.12 -5.83 -16.00
N VAL A 202 6.36 -5.30 -17.19
CA VAL A 202 5.46 -5.46 -18.34
C VAL A 202 5.41 -6.93 -18.77
N GLU A 203 6.54 -7.61 -18.85
CA GLU A 203 6.60 -9.06 -19.12
C GLU A 203 5.79 -9.85 -18.09
N LYS A 204 6.02 -9.60 -16.80
CA LYS A 204 5.26 -10.26 -15.73
C LYS A 204 3.75 -10.01 -15.82
N GLN A 205 3.33 -8.80 -16.20
CA GLN A 205 1.92 -8.53 -16.43
C GLN A 205 1.39 -9.29 -17.65
N LEU A 206 2.12 -9.29 -18.76
CA LEU A 206 1.74 -10.02 -19.97
C LEU A 206 1.57 -11.51 -19.68
N ASP A 207 2.50 -12.12 -18.94
CA ASP A 207 2.43 -13.51 -18.53
C ASP A 207 1.19 -13.82 -17.67
N ALA A 208 0.76 -12.87 -16.84
CA ALA A 208 -0.46 -13.02 -16.06
C ALA A 208 -1.76 -12.92 -16.90
N VAL A 209 -1.79 -12.14 -17.98
CA VAL A 209 -3.00 -11.96 -18.81
C VAL A 209 -3.07 -12.90 -20.02
N ARG A 210 -1.93 -13.44 -20.48
CA ARG A 210 -1.82 -14.39 -21.60
C ARG A 210 -2.77 -15.59 -21.50
N PRO A 211 -2.92 -16.28 -20.34
CA PRO A 211 -3.83 -17.41 -20.20
C PRO A 211 -5.31 -17.07 -20.50
N ASN A 212 -5.70 -15.82 -20.25
CA ASN A 212 -7.07 -15.34 -20.45
C ASN A 212 -7.25 -14.55 -21.76
N ARG A 213 -6.26 -14.57 -22.67
CA ARG A 213 -6.22 -13.76 -23.91
C ARG A 213 -6.49 -12.26 -23.69
N GLY A 214 -6.15 -11.75 -22.51
CA GLY A 214 -6.38 -10.34 -22.19
C GLY A 214 -5.35 -9.41 -22.82
N LYS A 215 -5.74 -8.15 -23.04
CA LYS A 215 -4.86 -7.07 -23.49
C LYS A 215 -4.59 -6.10 -22.36
N ILE A 216 -3.37 -5.57 -22.30
CA ILE A 216 -2.99 -4.51 -21.36
C ILE A 216 -3.22 -3.17 -22.05
N ASN A 217 -3.90 -2.25 -21.37
CA ASN A 217 -4.08 -0.87 -21.85
C ASN A 217 -2.80 -0.06 -21.61
N ASP A 218 -2.47 0.86 -22.52
CA ASP A 218 -1.36 1.82 -22.42
C ASP A 218 -1.33 2.57 -21.08
N ARG A 219 -2.48 2.93 -20.50
CA ARG A 219 -2.53 3.52 -19.15
C ARG A 219 -1.94 2.61 -18.08
N ASN A 220 -2.19 1.30 -18.16
CA ASN A 220 -1.63 0.33 -17.23
C ASN A 220 -0.12 0.17 -17.44
N ILE A 221 0.34 0.14 -18.70
CA ILE A 221 1.77 0.10 -19.04
C ILE A 221 2.50 1.33 -18.50
N ALA A 222 1.93 2.52 -18.68
CA ALA A 222 2.51 3.76 -18.16
C ALA A 222 2.62 3.75 -16.62
N ARG A 223 1.61 3.21 -15.92
CA ARG A 223 1.67 3.01 -14.46
C ARG A 223 2.71 1.98 -14.03
N THR A 224 3.03 1.00 -14.88
CA THR A 224 4.08 0.03 -14.60
C THR A 224 5.47 0.65 -14.54
N SER A 225 5.65 1.81 -15.18
CA SER A 225 6.91 2.59 -15.17
C SER A 225 7.18 3.38 -13.89
N ILE A 226 6.31 3.30 -12.87
CA ILE A 226 6.48 4.06 -11.63
C ILE A 226 6.29 3.20 -10.37
N ASN A 227 6.86 3.67 -9.27
CA ASN A 227 6.34 3.40 -7.94
C ASN A 227 5.58 4.65 -7.47
N ALA A 228 4.37 4.47 -6.92
CA ALA A 228 3.57 5.58 -6.39
C ALA A 228 3.06 5.21 -5.00
N TYR A 229 3.33 6.07 -4.03
CA TYR A 229 3.01 5.90 -2.62
C TYR A 229 2.19 7.08 -2.11
N ILE A 230 1.30 6.80 -1.17
CA ILE A 230 0.59 7.80 -0.39
C ILE A 230 0.88 7.61 1.09
N SER A 231 0.97 8.73 1.81
CA SER A 231 1.22 8.73 3.24
C SER A 231 0.64 9.98 3.91
N ASN A 232 0.20 9.82 5.16
CA ASN A 232 -0.14 10.93 6.06
C ASN A 232 1.04 11.37 6.95
N ILE A 233 2.21 10.75 6.80
CA ILE A 233 3.41 11.07 7.59
C ILE A 233 4.03 12.36 7.07
N SER A 234 4.42 13.28 7.97
CA SER A 234 5.12 14.50 7.58
C SER A 234 6.51 14.23 6.98
N GLU A 235 6.95 15.06 6.03
CA GLU A 235 8.30 14.98 5.44
C GLU A 235 9.43 15.12 6.46
N TYR A 236 9.17 15.82 7.57
CA TYR A 236 10.13 15.99 8.65
C TYR A 236 10.34 14.70 9.46
N VAL A 237 9.39 13.76 9.39
CA VAL A 237 9.45 12.46 10.08
C VAL A 237 9.99 11.38 9.14
N VAL A 238 9.51 11.36 7.89
CA VAL A 238 9.98 10.45 6.84
C VAL A 238 10.16 11.25 5.56
N THR A 239 11.41 11.37 5.09
CA THR A 239 11.74 12.10 3.86
C THR A 239 11.21 11.38 2.63
N THR A 240 11.17 12.08 1.49
CA THR A 240 10.72 11.52 0.21
C THR A 240 11.48 10.26 -0.18
N GLU A 241 12.80 10.28 0.01
CA GLU A 241 13.73 9.22 -0.38
C GLU A 241 13.53 7.96 0.46
N GLN A 242 13.16 8.12 1.74
CA GLN A 242 12.96 7.02 2.69
C GLN A 242 11.65 6.25 2.48
N ILE A 243 10.66 6.83 1.80
CA ILE A 243 9.31 6.24 1.68
C ILE A 243 9.36 4.84 1.05
N HIS A 244 10.16 4.66 0.00
CA HIS A 244 10.27 3.35 -0.67
C HIS A 244 10.89 2.31 0.24
N ASP A 245 11.99 2.66 0.91
CA ASP A 245 12.75 1.76 1.76
C ASP A 245 11.92 1.33 2.97
N ILE A 246 11.23 2.27 3.63
CA ILE A 246 10.33 1.96 4.75
C ILE A 246 9.16 1.11 4.27
N TYR A 247 8.58 1.40 3.10
CA TYR A 247 7.53 0.54 2.55
C TYR A 247 8.04 -0.88 2.23
N SER A 248 9.30 -1.01 1.78
CA SER A 248 9.89 -2.29 1.40
C SER A 248 10.06 -3.27 2.57
N LEU A 249 9.99 -2.77 3.83
CA LEU A 249 9.99 -3.59 5.05
C LEU A 249 8.94 -4.71 5.03
N ILE A 250 7.84 -4.52 4.31
CA ILE A 250 6.81 -5.54 4.10
C ILE A 250 7.41 -6.82 3.53
N TRP A 251 8.39 -6.76 2.62
CA TRP A 251 8.95 -7.97 2.01
C TRP A 251 9.72 -8.87 2.99
N GLY A 252 10.19 -8.31 4.11
CA GLY A 252 10.78 -9.11 5.18
C GLY A 252 9.78 -10.03 5.87
N ILE A 253 8.49 -9.67 5.92
CA ILE A 253 7.45 -10.53 6.51
C ILE A 253 7.11 -11.72 5.60
N MET A 254 7.26 -11.58 4.28
CA MET A 254 6.98 -12.65 3.32
C MET A 254 7.87 -13.87 3.59
N LEU A 255 9.08 -13.68 4.12
CA LEU A 255 9.94 -14.78 4.55
C LEU A 255 9.42 -15.52 5.80
N ILE A 256 8.53 -14.88 6.57
CA ILE A 256 7.92 -15.43 7.80
C ILE A 256 6.65 -16.20 7.45
N SER A 257 5.87 -15.67 6.49
CA SER A 257 4.57 -16.20 6.12
C SER A 257 4.63 -17.28 5.02
N ALA A 258 5.77 -17.43 4.31
CA ALA A 258 6.00 -18.41 3.24
C ALA A 258 6.34 -19.83 3.73
#